data_AF-A0A2B8BH55-F1
#
_entry.id   AF-A0A2B8BH55-F1
#
_cell.length_a   1.000
_cell.length_b   1.000
_cell.length_c   1.000
_cell.angle_alpha   90.00
_cell.angle_beta   90.00
_cell.angle_gamma   90.00
#
_symmetry.space_group_name_H-M   'P 1'
#
loop_
_entity.id
_entity.type
_entity.pdbx_description
1 polymer ?
#
loop_
_entity_poly.entity_id
_entity_poly.type
_entity_poly.pdbx_seq_one_letter_code
_entity_poly.pdbx_strand_id
1 'polypeptide(L)'
;MVLGLNPGGSADNFKLVDVAAGGSEYIEGYGPTSQNIGRLLQRALGVSSPEGIRTVQGSNVIWRRSPNMQSLGIRVPVAAKETAPHLARLISYIGPRAILFGGKAAYDAFLGAHKARVVTQGETILGPNGSSQAVYFGHSALSLPYLSGNVEAFIVLHPSKGLRDPAVNRLKFHFARLFAA
;
A
#
# COMPACT_ATOMS: atom_id res chain seq x y z
N MET A 1 -1.03 6.07 -4.53
CA MET A 1 -0.02 4.97 -4.59
C MET A 1 -0.44 3.87 -3.63
N VAL A 2 -0.01 2.62 -3.86
CA VAL A 2 -0.19 1.49 -2.94
C VAL A 2 1.17 0.97 -2.48
N LEU A 3 1.29 0.65 -1.19
CA LEU A 3 2.49 0.06 -0.58
C LEU A 3 2.18 -1.24 0.16
N GLY A 4 2.77 -2.34 -0.29
CA GLY A 4 2.85 -3.59 0.47
C GLY A 4 4.05 -3.60 1.42
N LEU A 5 4.11 -4.56 2.36
CA LEU A 5 5.31 -4.75 3.20
C LEU A 5 6.39 -5.52 2.42
N ASN A 6 5.99 -6.72 2.00
CA ASN A 6 6.64 -7.79 1.25
C ASN A 6 8.04 -8.26 1.66
N PRO A 7 8.13 -9.24 2.58
CA PRO A 7 9.21 -10.21 2.61
C PRO A 7 8.63 -11.63 2.43
N GLY A 8 8.30 -11.97 1.19
CA GLY A 8 7.83 -13.29 0.77
C GLY A 8 7.86 -13.48 -0.76
N GLY A 9 8.03 -14.73 -1.20
CA GLY A 9 8.10 -15.11 -2.62
C GLY A 9 9.52 -15.34 -3.14
N SER A 10 9.63 -15.87 -4.36
CA SER A 10 10.90 -16.08 -5.06
C SER A 10 11.08 -14.99 -6.13
N ALA A 11 12.32 -14.82 -6.62
CA ALA A 11 12.54 -14.12 -7.87
C ALA A 11 11.86 -14.84 -9.06
N ASP A 12 11.50 -16.11 -8.92
CA ASP A 12 10.93 -16.90 -10.02
C ASP A 12 9.42 -16.71 -10.20
N ASN A 13 8.72 -16.13 -9.21
CA ASN A 13 7.26 -16.04 -9.21
C ASN A 13 6.72 -14.59 -9.22
N PHE A 14 7.57 -13.63 -9.58
CA PHE A 14 7.13 -12.26 -9.79
C PHE A 14 7.09 -11.90 -11.27
N LYS A 15 6.03 -11.22 -11.67
CA LYS A 15 5.93 -10.63 -12.99
C LYS A 15 6.36 -9.18 -12.89
N LEU A 16 7.42 -8.83 -13.62
CA LEU A 16 7.71 -7.43 -13.92
C LEU A 16 6.66 -6.94 -14.91
N VAL A 17 6.09 -5.78 -14.60
CA VAL A 17 5.20 -5.07 -15.51
C VAL A 17 5.95 -3.83 -16.00
N ASP A 18 5.94 -3.60 -17.30
CA ASP A 18 6.58 -2.43 -17.89
C ASP A 18 5.73 -1.18 -17.63
N VAL A 19 6.08 -0.46 -16.57
CA VAL A 19 5.41 0.79 -16.19
C VAL A 19 5.68 1.90 -17.21
N ALA A 20 6.82 1.90 -17.90
CA ALA A 20 7.14 2.89 -18.92
C ALA A 20 6.26 2.71 -20.18
N ALA A 21 5.92 1.47 -20.51
CA ALA A 21 4.90 1.14 -21.51
C ALA A 21 3.45 1.28 -21.00
N GLY A 22 3.25 1.84 -19.81
CA GLY A 22 1.93 2.09 -19.22
C GLY A 22 1.31 0.89 -18.50
N GLY A 23 2.05 -0.17 -18.23
CA GLY A 23 1.56 -1.34 -17.49
C GLY A 23 1.33 -1.07 -15.99
N SER A 24 0.44 -1.85 -15.37
CA SER A 24 0.08 -1.82 -13.95
C SER A 24 -0.04 -3.22 -13.36
N GLU A 25 0.61 -3.47 -12.22
CA GLU A 25 0.49 -4.76 -11.51
C GLU A 25 -0.97 -5.07 -11.09
N TYR A 26 -1.82 -4.05 -10.94
CA TYR A 26 -3.22 -4.24 -10.55
C TYR A 26 -4.15 -4.60 -11.71
N ILE A 27 -3.66 -4.50 -12.95
CA ILE A 27 -4.38 -4.84 -14.17
C ILE A 27 -3.76 -6.08 -14.81
N GLU A 28 -2.45 -6.05 -15.09
CA GLU A 28 -1.73 -7.14 -15.79
C GLU A 28 -1.02 -8.12 -14.86
N GLY A 29 -0.97 -7.84 -13.55
CA GLY A 29 -0.32 -8.70 -12.57
C GLY A 29 -1.06 -10.02 -12.35
N TYR A 30 -0.30 -11.08 -12.06
CA TYR A 30 -0.84 -12.40 -11.76
C TYR A 30 -0.91 -12.63 -10.26
N GLY A 31 -2.08 -13.07 -9.79
CA GLY A 31 -2.26 -13.56 -8.43
C GLY A 31 -3.43 -12.90 -7.69
N PRO A 32 -4.02 -13.61 -6.72
CA PRO A 32 -5.23 -13.17 -6.03
C PRO A 32 -5.04 -11.86 -5.25
N THR A 33 -3.83 -11.58 -4.77
CA THR A 33 -3.54 -10.35 -4.00
C THR A 33 -3.62 -9.11 -4.89
N SER A 34 -2.96 -9.10 -6.05
CA SER A 34 -2.95 -7.95 -6.97
C SER A 34 -4.34 -7.73 -7.58
N GLN A 35 -5.07 -8.83 -7.89
CA GLN A 35 -6.47 -8.77 -8.33
C GLN A 35 -7.41 -8.19 -7.26
N ASN A 36 -7.23 -8.58 -5.99
CA ASN A 36 -8.03 -8.03 -4.89
C ASN A 36 -7.76 -6.53 -4.71
N ILE A 37 -6.49 -6.08 -4.76
CA ILE A 37 -6.16 -4.66 -4.74
C ILE A 37 -6.82 -3.94 -5.93
N GLY A 38 -6.72 -4.49 -7.15
CA GLY A 38 -7.32 -3.89 -8.33
C GLY A 38 -8.84 -3.69 -8.18
N ARG A 39 -9.56 -4.70 -7.68
CA ARG A 39 -10.99 -4.59 -7.40
C ARG A 39 -11.31 -3.59 -6.29
N LEU A 40 -10.50 -3.54 -5.23
CA LEU A 40 -10.64 -2.55 -4.16
C LEU A 40 -10.52 -1.13 -4.71
N LEU A 41 -9.47 -0.88 -5.51
CA LEU A 41 -9.20 0.42 -6.12
C LEU A 41 -10.31 0.84 -7.07
N GLN A 42 -10.79 -0.07 -7.93
CA GLN A 42 -11.91 0.21 -8.85
C GLN A 42 -13.16 0.64 -8.07
N ARG A 43 -13.55 -0.13 -7.05
CA ARG A 43 -14.72 0.18 -6.20
C ARG A 43 -14.54 1.49 -5.42
N ALA A 44 -13.34 1.75 -4.88
CA ALA A 44 -13.04 2.94 -4.10
C ALA A 44 -12.98 4.21 -4.96
N LEU A 45 -12.43 4.13 -6.17
CA LEU A 45 -12.33 5.25 -7.10
C LEU A 45 -13.61 5.45 -7.94
N GLY A 46 -14.56 4.51 -7.87
CA GLY A 46 -15.81 4.58 -8.63
C GLY A 46 -15.61 4.41 -10.14
N VAL A 47 -14.54 3.75 -10.55
CA VAL A 47 -14.25 3.47 -11.96
C VAL A 47 -14.78 2.08 -12.34
N SER A 48 -15.40 1.98 -13.51
CA SER A 48 -16.02 0.75 -14.00
C SER A 48 -15.06 -0.16 -14.77
N SER A 49 -13.96 0.38 -15.29
CA SER A 49 -12.96 -0.38 -16.03
C SER A 49 -11.61 -0.40 -15.31
N PRO A 50 -10.82 -1.50 -15.45
CA PRO A 50 -9.47 -1.59 -14.90
C PRO A 50 -8.54 -0.46 -15.34
N GLU A 51 -8.75 0.09 -16.53
CA GLU A 51 -7.96 1.21 -17.07
C GLU A 51 -8.04 2.45 -16.16
N GLY A 52 -9.17 2.65 -15.47
CA GLY A 52 -9.34 3.76 -14.53
C GLY A 52 -8.40 3.71 -13.31
N ILE A 53 -7.74 2.57 -13.05
CA ILE A 53 -6.76 2.42 -11.98
C ILE A 53 -5.32 2.33 -12.50
N ARG A 54 -5.07 2.49 -13.80
CA ARG A 54 -3.73 2.39 -14.42
C ARG A 54 -2.76 3.45 -13.90
N THR A 55 -3.28 4.60 -13.49
CA THR A 55 -2.50 5.70 -12.88
C THR A 55 -2.05 5.39 -11.45
N VAL A 56 -2.58 4.35 -10.81
CA VAL A 56 -2.23 3.97 -9.44
C VAL A 56 -0.92 3.21 -9.43
N GLN A 57 0.14 3.89 -8.98
CA GLN A 57 1.45 3.29 -8.78
C GLN A 57 1.50 2.37 -7.56
N GLY A 58 2.24 1.27 -7.67
CA GLY A 58 2.44 0.27 -6.63
C GLY A 58 3.90 0.06 -6.29
N SER A 59 4.23 -0.20 -5.03
CA SER A 59 5.56 -0.67 -4.61
C SER A 59 5.47 -1.43 -3.28
N ASN A 60 6.62 -1.75 -2.71
CA ASN A 60 6.74 -2.36 -1.39
C ASN A 60 7.67 -1.53 -0.50
N VAL A 61 7.45 -1.60 0.81
CA VAL A 61 8.31 -1.00 1.84
C VAL A 61 9.64 -1.73 1.95
N ILE A 62 9.66 -3.03 1.63
CA ILE A 62 10.86 -3.87 1.56
C ILE A 62 10.97 -4.44 0.14
N TRP A 63 12.16 -4.35 -0.47
CA TRP A 63 12.40 -4.91 -1.81
C TRP A 63 13.15 -6.25 -1.80
N ARG A 64 13.71 -6.66 -0.65
CA ARG A 64 14.28 -8.01 -0.50
C ARG A 64 13.17 -9.05 -0.48
N ARG A 65 13.33 -10.13 -1.26
CA ARG A 65 12.42 -11.27 -1.28
C ARG A 65 13.15 -12.54 -0.87
N SER A 66 12.44 -13.40 -0.14
CA SER A 66 12.86 -14.78 0.08
C SER A 66 11.64 -15.66 0.28
N PRO A 67 11.66 -16.92 -0.19
CA PRO A 67 10.66 -17.94 0.16
C PRO A 67 10.54 -18.14 1.68
N ASN A 68 11.62 -17.93 2.44
CA ASN A 68 11.60 -18.01 3.89
C ASN A 68 12.07 -16.67 4.50
N MET A 69 11.15 -15.93 5.13
CA MET A 69 11.46 -14.66 5.80
C MET A 69 12.60 -14.80 6.83
N GLN A 70 12.74 -15.96 7.48
CA GLN A 70 13.83 -16.25 8.42
C GLN A 70 15.20 -16.35 7.73
N SER A 71 15.22 -16.84 6.47
CA SER A 71 16.46 -16.95 5.68
C SER A 71 16.99 -15.61 5.19
N LEU A 72 16.18 -14.54 5.23
CA LEU A 72 16.67 -13.19 4.93
C LEU A 72 17.66 -12.69 5.98
N GLY A 73 17.72 -13.31 7.17
CA GLY A 73 18.66 -12.95 8.24
C GLY A 73 18.52 -11.52 8.77
N ILE A 74 17.52 -10.77 8.30
CA ILE A 74 17.37 -9.33 8.51
C ILE A 74 15.96 -9.04 9.01
N ARG A 75 15.88 -8.26 10.09
CA ARG A 75 14.61 -7.82 10.69
C ARG A 75 13.91 -6.81 9.78
N VAL A 76 12.58 -6.84 9.73
CA VAL A 76 11.73 -5.90 8.95
C VAL A 76 12.18 -4.43 9.04
N PRO A 77 12.47 -3.85 10.22
CA PRO A 77 12.91 -2.46 10.31
C PRO A 77 14.24 -2.17 9.61
N VAL A 78 15.14 -3.16 9.55
CA VAL A 78 16.44 -3.01 8.86
C VAL A 78 16.24 -3.05 7.35
N ALA A 79 15.50 -4.04 6.85
CA ALA A 79 15.22 -4.16 5.42
C ALA A 79 14.41 -2.95 4.87
N ALA A 80 13.50 -2.41 5.66
CA ALA A 80 12.76 -1.20 5.31
C ALA A 80 13.68 0.04 5.23
N LYS A 81 14.63 0.18 6.16
CA LYS A 81 15.63 1.26 6.14
C LYS A 81 16.55 1.21 4.92
N GLU A 82 16.93 0.01 4.45
CA GLU A 82 17.71 -0.15 3.22
C GLU A 82 16.95 0.36 1.99
N THR A 83 15.64 0.09 1.94
CA THR A 83 14.77 0.47 0.81
C THR A 83 14.41 1.97 0.85
N ALA A 84 14.36 2.56 2.05
CA ALA A 84 13.80 3.90 2.28
C ALA A 84 14.37 5.02 1.39
N PRO A 85 15.68 5.14 1.13
CA PRO A 85 16.21 6.21 0.28
C PRO A 85 15.73 6.11 -1.19
N HIS A 86 15.53 4.89 -1.68
CA HIS A 86 15.04 4.65 -3.04
C HIS A 86 13.54 4.90 -3.12
N LEU A 87 12.79 4.38 -2.14
CA LEU A 87 11.35 4.60 -2.06
C LEU A 87 11.00 6.09 -1.81
N ALA A 88 11.79 6.82 -1.03
CA ALA A 88 11.60 8.25 -0.83
C ALA A 88 11.74 9.05 -2.13
N ARG A 89 12.74 8.72 -2.97
CA ARG A 89 12.89 9.31 -4.31
C ARG A 89 11.70 8.99 -5.21
N LEU A 90 11.23 7.75 -5.20
CA LEU A 90 10.05 7.34 -5.96
C LEU A 90 8.80 8.09 -5.50
N ILE A 91 8.56 8.19 -4.19
CA ILE A 91 7.42 8.93 -3.62
C ILE A 91 7.52 10.42 -3.97
N SER A 92 8.71 11.02 -3.90
CA SER A 92 8.93 12.42 -4.25
C SER A 92 8.65 12.68 -5.72
N TYR A 93 9.07 11.77 -6.60
CA TYR A 93 8.80 11.84 -8.05
C TYR A 93 7.31 11.69 -8.36
N ILE A 94 6.62 10.74 -7.72
CA ILE A 94 5.18 10.50 -7.93
C ILE A 94 4.33 11.64 -7.34
N GLY A 95 4.76 12.24 -6.23
CA GLY A 95 3.98 13.25 -5.49
C GLY A 95 2.58 12.77 -5.10
N PRO A 96 2.41 11.60 -4.45
CA PRO A 96 1.08 11.04 -4.23
C PRO A 96 0.29 11.85 -3.20
N ARG A 97 -0.97 12.20 -3.52
CA ARG A 97 -1.93 12.75 -2.54
C ARG A 97 -2.33 11.72 -1.48
N ALA A 98 -2.27 10.44 -1.82
CA ALA A 98 -2.62 9.33 -0.93
C ALA A 98 -1.76 8.09 -1.13
N ILE A 99 -1.48 7.39 -0.01
CA ILE A 99 -0.81 6.09 0.05
C ILE A 99 -1.75 5.07 0.72
N LEU A 100 -2.03 3.97 0.03
CA LEU A 100 -2.79 2.84 0.55
C LEU A 100 -1.82 1.73 0.98
N PHE A 101 -1.80 1.40 2.26
CA PHE A 101 -0.99 0.35 2.84
C PHE A 101 -1.74 -0.98 2.89
N GLY A 102 -1.14 -2.02 2.30
CA GLY A 102 -1.63 -3.39 2.34
C GLY A 102 -1.38 -4.07 3.70
N GLY A 103 -1.92 -3.52 4.78
CA GLY A 103 -1.80 -4.03 6.15
C GLY A 103 -1.00 -3.13 7.08
N LYS A 104 -1.28 -3.25 8.38
CA LYS A 104 -0.67 -2.45 9.45
C LYS A 104 0.86 -2.60 9.50
N ALA A 105 1.38 -3.79 9.24
CA ALA A 105 2.82 -4.03 9.26
C ALA A 105 3.58 -3.21 8.20
N ALA A 106 3.00 -3.03 7.01
CA ALA A 106 3.57 -2.17 5.97
C ALA A 106 3.61 -0.70 6.43
N TYR A 107 2.50 -0.24 7.00
CA TYR A 107 2.37 1.11 7.55
C TYR A 107 3.39 1.37 8.68
N ASP A 108 3.49 0.48 9.66
CA ASP A 108 4.41 0.63 10.80
C ASP A 108 5.88 0.62 10.34
N ALA A 109 6.25 -0.28 9.43
CA ALA A 109 7.58 -0.35 8.86
C ALA A 109 7.92 0.94 8.07
N PHE A 110 6.96 1.45 7.30
CA PHE A 110 7.10 2.69 6.56
C PHE A 110 7.31 3.90 7.49
N LEU A 111 6.50 4.05 8.55
CA LEU A 111 6.65 5.13 9.51
C LEU A 111 8.06 5.17 10.11
N GLY A 112 8.54 4.01 10.58
CA GLY A 112 9.86 3.88 11.18
C GLY A 112 11.01 4.14 10.20
N ALA A 113 10.90 3.67 8.96
CA ALA A 113 11.96 3.79 7.96
C ALA A 113 12.04 5.19 7.33
N HIS A 114 10.89 5.85 7.11
CA HIS A 114 10.79 7.15 6.44
C HIS A 114 10.77 8.34 7.42
N LYS A 115 10.87 8.08 8.73
CA LYS A 115 10.71 9.09 9.79
C LYS A 115 9.43 9.91 9.61
N ALA A 116 8.38 9.25 9.10
CA ALA A 116 7.10 9.88 8.84
C ALA A 116 6.43 10.25 10.17
N ARG A 117 5.83 11.44 10.22
CA ARG A 117 5.10 11.90 11.41
C ARG A 117 3.61 11.85 11.13
N VAL A 118 2.85 11.26 12.05
CA VAL A 118 1.39 11.33 12.01
C VAL A 118 0.98 12.74 12.44
N VAL A 119 0.42 13.50 11.50
CA VAL A 119 -0.09 14.85 11.75
C VAL A 119 -1.50 14.78 12.32
N THR A 120 -2.31 13.87 11.78
CA THR A 120 -3.68 13.64 12.24
C THR A 120 -3.96 12.16 12.21
N GLN A 121 -4.46 11.63 13.32
CA GLN A 121 -4.96 10.26 13.38
C GLN A 121 -6.46 10.28 13.12
N GLY A 122 -6.87 9.61 12.03
CA GLY A 122 -8.26 9.47 11.64
C GLY A 122 -8.90 8.23 12.26
N GLU A 123 -9.98 7.75 11.63
CA GLU A 123 -10.68 6.57 12.13
C GLU A 123 -9.82 5.29 12.00
N THR A 124 -10.09 4.32 12.89
CA THR A 124 -9.55 2.96 12.80
C THR A 124 -10.68 1.98 13.08
N ILE A 125 -10.90 1.07 12.14
CA ILE A 125 -11.89 0.00 12.24
C ILE A 125 -11.12 -1.30 12.41
N LEU A 126 -11.34 -1.95 13.55
CA LEU A 126 -10.81 -3.27 13.86
C LEU A 126 -11.86 -4.33 13.57
N GLY A 127 -11.41 -5.52 13.19
CA GLY A 127 -12.26 -6.69 13.02
C GLY A 127 -11.53 -7.98 13.35
N PRO A 128 -12.27 -9.10 13.49
CA PRO A 128 -11.68 -10.39 13.82
C PRO A 128 -10.85 -10.95 12.66
N ASN A 129 -9.69 -11.54 12.96
CA ASN A 129 -8.84 -12.26 12.02
C ASN A 129 -8.24 -13.50 12.71
N GLY A 130 -8.95 -14.63 12.60
CA GLY A 130 -8.64 -15.82 13.39
C GLY A 130 -8.81 -15.53 14.88
N SER A 131 -7.78 -15.83 15.68
CA SER A 131 -7.74 -15.59 17.12
C SER A 131 -7.29 -14.17 17.52
N SER A 132 -7.10 -13.26 16.56
CA SER A 132 -6.56 -11.91 16.79
C SER A 132 -7.42 -10.82 16.17
N GLN A 133 -7.37 -9.61 16.71
CA GLN A 133 -7.93 -8.43 16.02
C GLN A 133 -6.98 -7.95 14.92
N ALA A 134 -7.55 -7.51 13.80
CA ALA A 134 -6.81 -6.92 12.68
C ALA A 134 -7.44 -5.58 12.26
N VAL A 135 -6.60 -4.70 11.71
CA VAL A 135 -7.05 -3.44 11.12
C VAL A 135 -7.75 -3.75 9.80
N TYR A 136 -9.06 -3.51 9.74
CA TYR A 136 -9.83 -3.58 8.50
C TYR A 136 -9.67 -2.29 7.71
N PHE A 137 -9.70 -1.15 8.41
CA PHE A 137 -9.46 0.17 7.86
C PHE A 137 -8.74 1.04 8.89
N GLY A 138 -7.82 1.89 8.44
CA GLY A 138 -7.21 2.94 9.24
C GLY A 138 -6.93 4.16 8.37
N HIS A 139 -7.01 5.34 8.94
CA HIS A 139 -6.77 6.60 8.24
C HIS A 139 -5.86 7.51 9.08
N SER A 140 -4.93 8.18 8.41
CA SER A 140 -4.08 9.21 9.03
C SER A 140 -3.56 10.16 7.97
N ALA A 141 -3.25 11.40 8.36
CA ALA A 141 -2.46 12.32 7.55
C ALA A 141 -1.00 12.23 8.00
N LEU A 142 -0.08 12.03 7.05
CA LEU A 142 1.35 11.91 7.32
C LEU A 142 2.11 13.12 6.79
N SER A 143 3.03 13.64 7.61
CA SER A 143 4.09 14.54 7.14
C SER A 143 5.33 13.70 6.85
N LEU A 144 5.85 13.83 5.63
CA LEU A 144 7.07 13.19 5.19
C LEU A 144 8.18 14.24 5.06
N PRO A 145 9.40 13.98 5.57
CA PRO A 145 10.45 14.99 5.62
C PRO A 145 10.96 15.43 4.23
N TYR A 146 10.56 14.73 3.17
CA TYR A 146 10.96 14.97 1.79
C TYR A 146 9.79 15.39 0.89
N LEU A 147 8.62 15.70 1.46
CA LEU A 147 7.48 16.28 0.72
C LEU A 147 7.09 17.63 1.34
N SER A 148 6.57 18.54 0.51
CA SER A 148 6.10 19.86 0.95
C SER A 148 4.73 19.85 1.62
N GLY A 149 3.96 18.77 1.47
CA GLY A 149 2.60 18.65 1.98
C GLY A 149 2.36 17.34 2.72
N ASN A 150 1.19 17.27 3.37
CA ASN A 150 0.73 16.05 4.02
C ASN A 150 0.21 15.06 2.98
N VAL A 151 0.41 13.78 3.26
CA VAL A 151 -0.10 12.67 2.45
C VAL A 151 -1.12 11.90 3.25
N GLU A 152 -2.27 11.62 2.64
CA GLU A 152 -3.28 10.76 3.24
C GLU A 152 -2.81 9.31 3.23
N ALA A 153 -2.74 8.69 4.39
CA ALA A 153 -2.38 7.30 4.57
C ALA A 153 -3.60 6.48 4.98
N PHE A 154 -3.89 5.47 4.16
CA PHE A 154 -4.97 4.52 4.39
C PHE A 154 -4.37 3.15 4.67
N ILE A 155 -4.82 2.49 5.73
CA ILE A 155 -4.44 1.12 6.07
C ILE A 155 -5.65 0.26 5.74
N VAL A 156 -5.45 -0.81 4.99
CA VAL A 156 -6.49 -1.83 4.77
C VAL A 156 -6.00 -3.19 5.22
N LEU A 157 -6.93 -4.09 5.50
CA LEU A 157 -6.59 -5.49 5.73
C LEU A 157 -5.75 -6.03 4.55
N HIS A 158 -4.73 -6.83 4.85
CA HIS A 158 -3.83 -7.34 3.81
C HIS A 158 -4.64 -8.07 2.72
N PRO A 159 -4.47 -7.75 1.42
CA PRO A 159 -5.38 -8.20 0.37
C PRO A 159 -5.42 -9.72 0.15
N SER A 160 -4.43 -10.47 0.64
CA SER A 160 -4.48 -11.94 0.69
C SER A 160 -5.55 -12.51 1.63
N LYS A 161 -6.11 -11.70 2.53
CA LYS A 161 -7.19 -12.06 3.45
C LYS A 161 -8.59 -11.76 2.89
N GLY A 162 -8.67 -11.35 1.63
CA GLY A 162 -9.90 -11.01 0.93
C GLY A 162 -10.36 -9.57 1.15
N LEU A 163 -11.35 -9.15 0.36
CA LEU A 163 -11.97 -7.83 0.45
C LEU A 163 -13.01 -7.79 1.56
N ARG A 164 -13.09 -6.66 2.28
CA ARG A 164 -14.11 -6.41 3.31
C ARG A 164 -14.86 -5.13 2.95
N ASP A 165 -16.18 -5.20 2.84
CA ASP A 165 -17.02 -4.06 2.44
C ASP A 165 -16.87 -2.80 3.32
N PRO A 166 -16.66 -2.87 4.65
CA PRO A 166 -16.40 -1.69 5.46
C PRO A 166 -15.20 -0.87 4.97
N ALA A 167 -14.12 -1.52 4.52
CA ALA A 167 -12.94 -0.84 4.01
C ALA A 167 -13.21 -0.15 2.66
N VAL A 168 -13.99 -0.81 1.78
CA VAL A 168 -14.37 -0.27 0.46
C VAL A 168 -15.17 1.02 0.60
N ASN A 169 -16.21 1.00 1.44
CA ASN A 169 -17.12 2.14 1.60
C ASN A 169 -16.40 3.36 2.20
N ARG A 170 -15.50 3.14 3.16
CA ARG A 170 -14.69 4.20 3.75
C ARG A 170 -13.69 4.79 2.76
N LEU A 171 -12.97 3.94 2.03
CA LEU A 171 -12.07 4.42 0.97
C LEU A 171 -12.83 5.25 -0.08
N LYS A 172 -14.02 4.80 -0.50
CA LYS A 172 -14.85 5.56 -1.45
C LYS A 172 -15.18 6.96 -0.95
N PHE A 173 -15.59 7.09 0.32
CA PHE A 173 -15.88 8.38 0.93
C PHE A 173 -14.64 9.30 0.95
N HIS A 174 -13.49 8.79 1.37
CA HIS A 174 -12.26 9.58 1.45
C HIS A 174 -11.71 9.95 0.06
N PHE A 175 -11.73 9.03 -0.89
CA PHE A 175 -11.27 9.28 -2.26
C PHE A 175 -12.15 10.31 -2.98
N ALA A 176 -13.48 10.24 -2.81
CA ALA A 176 -14.37 11.27 -3.36
C ALA A 176 -13.99 12.68 -2.88
N ARG A 177 -13.62 12.85 -1.60
CA ARG A 177 -13.16 14.14 -1.06
C ARG A 177 -11.80 14.55 -1.60
N LEU A 178 -10.88 13.59 -1.79
CA LEU A 178 -9.54 13.88 -2.29
C LEU A 178 -9.51 14.27 -3.76
N PHE A 179 -10.45 13.78 -4.58
CA PHE A 179 -10.45 14.03 -6.02
C PHE A 179 -11.50 15.05 -6.48
N ALA A 180 -12.34 15.58 -5.56
CA ALA A 180 -13.28 16.67 -5.84
C ALA A 180 -12.69 18.08 -5.69
N ALA A 181 -11.43 18.19 -5.25
CA ALA A 181 -10.68 19.43 -5.03
C ALA A 181 -9.38 19.43 -5.83
#